data_AF-A0A914RES3-F1
#
_entry.id   AF-A0A914RES3-F1
#
_cell.length_a   1.000
_cell.length_b   1.000
_cell.length_c   1.000
_cell.angle_alpha   90.00
_cell.angle_beta   90.00
_cell.angle_gamma   90.00
#
_symmetry.space_group_name_H-M   'P 1'
#
loop_
_entity.id
_entity.type
_entity.pdbx_description
1 polymer ?
#
loop_
_entity_poly.entity_id
_entity_poly.type
_entity_poly.pdbx_seq_one_letter_code
_entity_poly.pdbx_strand_id
1 'polypeptide(L)'
;LQSVGDGKVLVEYAPVEKGRHILSVQEANNEIPGSPVNFYVEDEDESIFIEGMGVERAVAGQPAEFVITTKAAHAQKLAVLIEGVARAKIVTRDEGVGAFLLLQACL
;
A
#
# COMPACT_ATOMS: atom_id res chain seq x y z
N LEU A 1 8.28 -5.63 18.71
CA LEU A 1 6.85 -5.33 18.94
C LEU A 1 6.75 -4.49 20.19
N GLN A 2 6.40 -3.21 20.04
CA GLN A 2 6.24 -2.28 21.15
C GLN A 2 4.78 -1.88 21.27
N SER A 3 4.18 -1.99 22.46
CA SER A 3 2.86 -1.40 22.70
C SER A 3 2.98 0.12 22.70
N VAL A 4 2.18 0.79 21.87
CA VAL A 4 2.18 2.26 21.75
C VAL A 4 0.94 2.89 22.38
N GLY A 5 0.19 2.12 23.18
CA GLY A 5 -1.08 2.56 23.78
C GLY A 5 -2.29 2.32 22.85
N ASP A 6 -3.49 2.52 23.40
CA ASP A 6 -4.78 2.43 22.66
C ASP A 6 -5.00 1.13 21.87
N GLY A 7 -4.47 0.00 22.35
CA GLY A 7 -4.58 -1.29 21.66
C GLY A 7 -3.76 -1.39 20.37
N LYS A 8 -2.81 -0.48 20.15
CA LYS A 8 -1.92 -0.47 18.99
C LYS A 8 -0.54 -1.01 19.33
N VAL A 9 0.07 -1.67 18.34
CA VAL A 9 1.42 -2.23 18.43
C VAL A 9 2.26 -1.69 17.28
N LEU A 10 3.46 -1.18 17.61
CA LEU A 10 4.47 -0.78 16.64
C LEU A 10 5.35 -1.99 16.27
N VAL A 11 5.51 -2.18 14.97
CA VAL A 11 6.40 -3.15 14.36
C VAL A 11 7.44 -2.37 13.55
N GLU A 12 8.72 -2.52 13.91
CA GLU A 12 9.83 -1.97 13.15
C GLU A 12 10.58 -3.11 12.48
N TYR A 13 10.89 -2.93 11.20
CA TYR A 13 11.61 -3.91 10.40
C TYR A 13 12.60 -3.19 9.48
N ALA A 14 13.84 -3.67 9.49
CA ALA A 14 14.92 -3.19 8.63
C ALA A 14 15.27 -4.29 7.61
N PRO A 15 14.69 -4.26 6.40
CA PRO A 15 14.97 -5.26 5.38
C PRO A 15 16.42 -5.16 4.89
N VAL A 16 17.00 -6.31 4.58
CA VAL A 16 18.35 -6.43 4.00
C VAL A 16 18.34 -6.96 2.56
N GLU A 17 17.19 -7.47 2.11
CA GLU A 17 16.99 -8.00 0.77
C GLU A 17 15.81 -7.28 0.12
N LYS A 18 15.94 -7.02 -1.18
CA LYS A 18 14.87 -6.47 -2.00
C LYS A 18 13.79 -7.49 -2.34
N GLY A 19 12.63 -6.99 -2.72
CA GLY A 19 11.49 -7.77 -3.18
C GLY A 19 10.38 -7.89 -2.14
N ARG A 20 9.54 -8.91 -2.31
CA ARG A 20 8.32 -9.09 -1.51
C ARG A 20 8.64 -9.69 -0.15
N HIS A 21 8.25 -8.97 0.89
CA HIS A 21 8.26 -9.41 2.29
C HIS A 21 6.84 -9.67 2.78
N ILE A 22 6.69 -10.54 3.79
CA ILE A 22 5.40 -10.97 4.32
C ILE A 22 5.42 -10.83 5.84
N LEU A 23 4.52 -10.04 6.39
CA LEU A 23 4.25 -9.92 7.82
C LEU A 23 2.98 -10.69 8.18
N SER A 24 3.15 -11.82 8.87
CA SER A 24 2.07 -12.57 9.50
C SER A 24 1.86 -12.09 10.94
N VAL A 25 0.61 -11.88 11.33
CA VAL A 25 0.20 -11.35 12.61
C VAL A 25 -0.94 -12.20 13.13
N GLN A 26 -0.68 -12.89 14.25
CA GLN A 26 -1.61 -13.85 14.82
C GLN A 26 -1.94 -13.49 16.27
N GLU A 27 -3.20 -13.68 16.65
CA GLU A 27 -3.68 -13.65 18.03
C GLU A 27 -4.08 -15.08 18.43
N ALA A 28 -3.45 -15.62 19.47
CA ALA A 28 -3.70 -16.99 19.95
C ALA A 28 -3.67 -18.06 18.84
N ASN A 29 -2.68 -17.98 17.94
CA ASN A 29 -2.51 -18.83 16.75
C ASN A 29 -3.59 -18.69 15.66
N ASN A 30 -4.44 -17.66 15.74
CA ASN A 30 -5.38 -17.31 14.66
C ASN A 30 -4.91 -16.04 13.97
N GLU A 31 -4.88 -16.03 12.64
CA GLU A 31 -4.57 -14.83 11.85
C GLU A 31 -5.60 -13.73 12.12
N ILE A 32 -5.11 -12.52 12.38
CA ILE A 32 -5.99 -11.37 12.54
C ILE A 32 -6.52 -10.90 11.17
N PRO A 33 -7.68 -10.23 11.10
CA PRO A 33 -8.14 -9.61 9.87
C PRO A 33 -7.09 -8.67 9.28
N GLY A 34 -6.77 -8.85 7.99
CA GLY A 34 -5.76 -8.07 7.29
C GLY A 34 -4.38 -8.73 7.23
N SER A 35 -4.14 -9.80 7.99
CA SER A 35 -2.93 -10.62 7.88
C SER A 35 -3.15 -11.82 6.93
N PRO A 36 -2.11 -12.28 6.18
CA PRO A 36 -0.79 -11.67 6.04
C PRO A 36 -0.81 -10.36 5.27
N VAL A 37 0.03 -9.42 5.72
CA VAL A 37 0.32 -8.15 5.04
C VAL A 37 1.59 -8.36 4.22
N ASN A 38 1.57 -8.04 2.92
CA ASN A 38 2.80 -8.01 2.15
C ASN A 38 3.30 -6.55 2.07
N PHE A 39 4.57 -6.41 1.78
CA PHE A 39 5.18 -5.13 1.45
C PHE A 39 6.40 -5.38 0.58
N TYR A 40 6.72 -4.40 -0.26
CA TYR A 40 7.82 -4.49 -1.22
C TYR A 40 8.94 -3.56 -0.76
N VAL A 41 10.14 -4.09 -0.76
CA VAL A 41 11.36 -3.33 -0.43
C VAL A 41 12.19 -3.22 -1.70
N GLU A 42 12.52 -2.00 -2.08
CA GLU A 42 13.38 -1.70 -3.23
C GLU A 42 14.66 -0.98 -2.76
N ASP A 43 15.67 -0.95 -3.62
CA ASP A 43 16.95 -0.30 -3.34
C ASP A 43 16.75 1.24 -3.20
N GLU A 44 17.50 1.91 -2.31
CA GLU A 44 17.40 3.37 -2.06
C GLU A 44 17.66 4.27 -3.29
N ASP A 45 18.22 3.68 -4.34
CA ASP A 45 18.50 4.30 -5.64
C ASP A 45 17.27 4.39 -6.55
N GLU A 46 16.17 3.69 -6.24
CA GLU A 46 14.94 3.84 -7.02
C GLU A 46 14.19 5.13 -6.66
N SER A 47 13.86 5.88 -7.70
CA SER A 47 13.30 7.23 -7.58
C SER A 47 11.80 7.24 -7.26
N ILE A 48 11.18 6.09 -6.99
CA ILE A 48 9.73 5.91 -6.82
C ILE A 48 9.47 4.90 -5.69
N PHE A 49 8.65 5.29 -4.73
CA PHE A 49 8.19 4.49 -3.60
C PHE A 49 6.66 4.40 -3.65
N ILE A 50 6.07 3.25 -3.35
CA ILE A 50 4.61 3.08 -3.34
C ILE A 50 4.19 2.40 -2.04
N GLU A 51 3.26 2.99 -1.31
CA GLU A 51 2.75 2.45 -0.04
C GLU A 51 1.22 2.52 0.05
N GLY A 52 0.62 1.73 0.93
CA GLY A 52 -0.81 1.74 1.20
C GLY A 52 -1.53 0.44 0.81
N MET A 53 -2.60 0.11 1.53
CA MET A 53 -3.31 -1.16 1.37
C MET A 53 -3.90 -1.36 -0.03
N GLY A 54 -4.22 -0.26 -0.72
CA GLY A 54 -4.77 -0.28 -2.08
C GLY A 54 -3.83 -0.81 -3.15
N VAL A 55 -2.53 -0.96 -2.84
CA VAL A 55 -1.55 -1.65 -3.71
C VAL A 55 -1.80 -3.16 -3.73
N GLU A 56 -2.24 -3.74 -2.61
CA GLU A 56 -2.35 -5.19 -2.45
C GLU A 56 -3.78 -5.70 -2.49
N ARG A 57 -4.70 -4.96 -1.86
CA ARG A 57 -6.09 -5.37 -1.70
C ARG A 57 -7.03 -4.19 -1.79
N ALA A 58 -8.20 -4.49 -2.32
CA ALA A 58 -9.33 -3.57 -2.33
C ALA A 58 -10.61 -4.35 -2.05
N VAL A 59 -11.55 -3.68 -1.36
CA VAL A 59 -12.89 -4.22 -1.12
C VAL A 59 -13.85 -3.54 -2.09
N ALA A 60 -14.67 -4.34 -2.76
CA ALA A 60 -15.68 -3.83 -3.70
C ALA A 60 -16.56 -2.77 -3.03
N GLY A 61 -16.65 -1.59 -3.65
CA GLY A 61 -17.47 -0.48 -3.14
C GLY A 61 -16.80 0.34 -2.04
N GLN A 62 -15.57 0.03 -1.64
CA GLN A 62 -14.78 0.82 -0.69
C GLN A 62 -13.61 1.52 -1.40
N PRO A 63 -13.20 2.72 -0.93
CA PRO A 63 -11.93 3.32 -1.36
C PRO A 63 -10.76 2.39 -1.03
N ALA A 64 -9.79 2.31 -1.94
CA ALA A 64 -8.55 1.58 -1.76
C ALA A 64 -7.40 2.58 -1.95
N GLU A 65 -6.69 2.93 -0.89
CA GLU A 65 -5.74 4.05 -0.94
C GLU A 65 -4.31 3.56 -1.07
N PHE A 66 -3.54 4.25 -1.92
CA PHE A 66 -2.10 4.12 -1.98
C PHE A 66 -1.44 5.48 -2.26
N VAL A 67 -0.17 5.59 -1.92
CA VAL A 67 0.64 6.79 -2.11
C VAL A 67 1.81 6.39 -2.97
N ILE A 68 2.04 7.14 -4.03
CA ILE A 68 3.26 7.04 -4.82
C ILE A 68 4.11 8.23 -4.37
N THR A 69 5.38 8.04 -4.08
CA THR A 69 6.33 9.08 -3.68
C THR A 69 7.51 9.02 -4.62
N THR A 70 7.89 10.13 -5.27
CA THR A 70 9.01 10.13 -6.22
C THR A 70 10.10 11.14 -5.85
N LYS A 71 11.38 10.76 -5.96
CA LYS A 71 12.51 11.72 -5.91
C LYS A 71 12.40 12.65 -7.13
N ALA A 72 12.26 13.95 -6.86
CA ALA A 72 11.81 15.01 -7.78
C ALA A 72 12.60 15.20 -9.10
N ALA A 73 13.71 14.49 -9.32
CA ALA A 73 14.57 14.73 -10.48
C ALA A 73 14.10 14.08 -11.79
N HIS A 74 13.14 13.13 -11.76
CA HIS A 74 12.83 12.30 -12.96
C HIS A 74 11.35 12.08 -13.31
N ALA A 75 10.39 12.53 -12.50
CA ALA A 75 8.97 12.26 -12.75
C ALA A 75 8.29 13.38 -13.55
N GLN A 76 8.51 13.46 -14.87
CA GLN A 76 7.73 14.37 -15.73
C GLN A 76 6.31 13.85 -16.02
N LYS A 77 6.09 12.53 -15.88
CA LYS A 77 4.81 11.88 -16.16
C LYS A 77 4.67 10.60 -15.34
N LEU A 78 3.61 10.52 -14.54
CA LEU A 78 3.22 9.30 -13.82
C LEU A 78 1.98 8.70 -14.51
N ALA A 79 2.00 7.40 -14.78
CA ALA A 79 0.87 6.68 -15.36
C ALA A 79 0.49 5.52 -14.43
N VAL A 80 -0.81 5.41 -14.12
CA VAL A 80 -1.38 4.34 -13.32
C VAL A 80 -2.32 3.54 -14.22
N LEU A 81 -2.10 2.23 -14.31
CA LEU A 81 -2.98 1.30 -15.01
C LEU A 81 -3.68 0.41 -13.99
N ILE A 82 -4.99 0.22 -14.14
CA ILE A 82 -5.79 -0.65 -13.30
C ILE A 82 -6.53 -1.61 -14.21
N GLU A 83 -6.27 -2.90 -13.99
CA GLU A 83 -6.92 -3.97 -14.72
C GLU A 83 -7.86 -4.72 -13.77
N GLY A 84 -9.05 -5.04 -14.25
CA GLY A 84 -10.05 -5.74 -13.45
C GLY A 84 -11.33 -5.98 -14.22
N VAL A 85 -12.19 -6.84 -13.65
CA VAL A 85 -13.50 -7.17 -14.22
C VAL A 85 -14.49 -6.01 -14.17
N ALA A 86 -14.22 -5.01 -13.34
CA ALA A 86 -15.05 -3.83 -13.15
C ALA A 86 -14.26 -2.55 -13.40
N ARG A 87 -14.97 -1.47 -13.76
CA ARG A 87 -14.36 -0.15 -13.94
C ARG A 87 -13.94 0.39 -12.57
N ALA A 88 -12.70 0.84 -12.45
CA ALA A 88 -12.22 1.58 -11.30
C ALA A 88 -12.38 3.09 -11.53
N LYS A 89 -12.70 3.84 -10.49
CA LYS A 89 -12.64 5.30 -10.51
C LYS A 89 -11.34 5.74 -9.82
N ILE A 90 -10.51 6.49 -10.54
CA ILE A 90 -9.24 7.00 -10.02
C ILE A 90 -9.44 8.45 -9.61
N VAL A 91 -8.99 8.80 -8.40
CA VAL A 91 -9.01 10.18 -7.89
C VAL A 91 -7.60 10.55 -7.47
N THR A 92 -6.93 11.37 -8.25
CA THR A 92 -5.57 11.83 -7.91
C THR A 92 -5.64 13.14 -7.12
N ARG A 93 -4.82 13.27 -6.07
CA ARG A 93 -4.68 14.51 -5.31
C ARG A 93 -3.20 14.85 -5.21
N ASP A 94 -2.81 15.95 -5.84
CA ASP A 94 -1.42 16.39 -5.82
C ASP A 94 -1.16 17.26 -4.58
N GLU A 95 -0.90 16.60 -3.44
CA GLU A 95 -0.38 17.24 -2.22
C GLU A 95 1.08 16.85 -1.96
N GLY A 96 1.85 16.62 -3.04
CA GLY A 96 3.26 16.23 -2.96
C GLY A 96 3.50 14.73 -3.18
N VAL A 97 2.82 14.17 -4.20
CA VAL A 97 2.79 12.75 -4.60
C VAL A 97 1.91 11.86 -3.69
N GLY A 98 0.66 11.65 -4.10
CA GLY A 98 -0.31 10.74 -3.48
C GLY A 98 -1.50 10.46 -4.41
N ALA A 99 -1.95 9.20 -4.53
CA ALA A 99 -2.95 8.79 -5.52
C ALA A 99 -4.09 7.97 -4.90
N PHE A 100 -5.28 8.53 -4.78
CA PHE A 100 -6.41 7.84 -4.16
C PHE A 100 -7.15 6.95 -5.19
N LEU A 101 -7.41 5.67 -4.84
CA LEU A 101 -8.29 4.80 -5.62
C LEU A 101 -9.68 4.74 -4.98
N LEU A 102 -10.72 4.89 -5.79
CA LEU A 102 -12.09 4.56 -5.41
C LEU A 102 -12.59 3.44 -6.32
N LEU A 103 -12.48 2.20 -5.86
CA LEU A 103 -13.07 1.06 -6.55
C LEU A 103 -14.58 1.02 -6.29
N GLN A 104 -15.33 1.76 -7.11
CA GLN A 104 -16.77 1.54 -7.22
C GLN A 104 -17.02 0.29 -8.05
N ALA A 105 -17.29 -0.84 -7.38
CA ALA A 105 -17.91 -1.97 -8.02
C ALA A 105 -19.37 -1.59 -8.34
N CYS A 106 -19.70 -1.42 -9.62
CA CYS A 106 -21.09 -1.56 -10.04
C CYS A 106 -21.39 -3.06 -10.13
N LEU A 107 -22.28 -3.54 -9.25
CA LEU A 107 -22.96 -4.83 -9.39
C LEU A 107 -23.93 -4.81 -10.58
#